data_AF-A0A2G1VV73-F1
#
_entry.id   AF-A0A2G1VV73-F1
#
_cell.length_a   1.000
_cell.length_b   1.000
_cell.length_c   1.000
_cell.angle_alpha   90.00
_cell.angle_beta   90.00
_cell.angle_gamma   90.00
#
_symmetry.space_group_name_H-M   'P 1'
#
loop_
_entity.id
_entity.type
_entity.pdbx_description
1 polymer ?
#
loop_
_entity_poly.entity_id
_entity_poly.type
_entity_poly.pdbx_seq_one_letter_code
_entity_poly.pdbx_strand_id
1 'polypeptide(L)'
;MKSIATLFLLLSGLIGHGQDYFALIKKNDQITYNYPSNVSITLIDAEGNRRPISKDDAFDVTGDYTVEIELPWKDGPEIVKSDGGRLELFILPEAEQQRRNAWYETRKSEEVTYNGKTYANPEALDAAMAAKPVAVKKTITKSDLNPGTYNLSLVFSNNLIVRYDSGKISAWQNGKTLNVKGNYLVQTLEGLLKLSFEPKTGETWWVFEI
;
A
#
# COMPACT_ATOMS: atom_id res chain seq x y z
N MET A 1 -14.52 -48.05 29.69
CA MET A 1 -13.46 -47.19 29.12
C MET A 1 -13.86 -46.59 27.75
N LYS A 2 -15.05 -45.98 27.62
CA LYS A 2 -15.46 -45.29 26.37
C LYS A 2 -15.85 -43.81 26.58
N SER A 3 -15.87 -43.34 27.83
CA SER A 3 -16.35 -42.01 28.20
C SER A 3 -15.26 -40.94 28.32
N ILE A 4 -13.97 -41.31 28.23
CA ILE A 4 -12.85 -40.35 28.35
C ILE A 4 -12.54 -39.70 26.99
N ALA A 5 -12.80 -40.39 25.88
CA ALA A 5 -12.53 -39.86 24.53
C ALA A 5 -13.47 -38.71 24.14
N THR A 6 -14.68 -38.65 24.71
CA THR A 6 -15.66 -37.59 24.40
C THR A 6 -15.32 -36.26 25.07
N LEU A 7 -14.59 -36.26 26.19
CA LEU A 7 -14.23 -35.04 26.92
C LEU A 7 -13.10 -34.25 26.22
N PHE A 8 -12.22 -34.94 25.48
CA PHE A 8 -11.12 -34.30 24.74
C PHE A 8 -11.59 -33.55 23.48
N LEU A 9 -12.71 -33.97 22.90
CA LEU A 9 -13.28 -33.34 21.70
C LEU A 9 -14.13 -32.09 22.01
N LEU A 10 -14.55 -31.91 23.27
CA LEU A 10 -15.29 -30.73 23.72
C LEU A 10 -14.36 -29.59 24.19
N LEU A 11 -13.09 -29.87 24.51
CA LEU A 11 -12.14 -28.84 24.94
C LEU A 11 -11.49 -28.07 23.78
N SER A 12 -11.50 -28.61 22.56
CA SER A 12 -10.96 -27.92 21.37
C SER A 12 -11.90 -26.85 20.80
N GLY A 13 -13.15 -26.77 21.28
CA GLY A 13 -14.14 -25.80 20.81
C GLY A 13 -14.13 -24.44 21.51
N LEU A 14 -13.27 -24.21 22.51
CA LEU A 14 -13.30 -23.01 23.36
C LEU A 14 -12.20 -21.98 23.06
N ILE A 15 -11.31 -22.21 22.09
CA ILE A 15 -10.34 -21.19 21.65
C ILE A 15 -10.93 -20.42 20.46
N GLY A 16 -12.13 -19.87 20.68
CA GLY A 16 -12.78 -18.89 19.82
C GLY A 16 -12.79 -17.52 20.48
N HIS A 17 -11.76 -17.19 21.26
CA HIS A 17 -11.60 -15.82 21.75
C HIS A 17 -11.26 -14.94 20.55
N GLY A 18 -12.16 -14.01 20.23
CA GLY A 18 -11.88 -12.93 19.30
C GLY A 18 -10.56 -12.30 19.72
N GLN A 19 -9.57 -12.34 18.83
CA GLN A 19 -8.32 -11.64 19.08
C GLN A 19 -8.62 -10.15 18.94
N ASP A 20 -8.29 -9.35 19.95
CA ASP A 20 -8.32 -7.90 19.78
C ASP A 20 -7.32 -7.48 18.70
N TYR A 21 -7.54 -6.32 18.06
CA TYR A 21 -6.65 -5.77 17.05
C TYR A 21 -6.30 -4.33 17.40
N PHE A 22 -5.04 -3.97 17.16
CA PHE A 22 -4.61 -2.58 17.11
C PHE A 22 -4.83 -2.06 15.70
N ALA A 23 -5.32 -0.84 15.60
CA ALA A 23 -5.25 -0.07 14.39
C ALA A 23 -4.33 1.13 14.61
N LEU A 24 -3.32 1.24 13.75
CA LEU A 24 -2.37 2.35 13.71
C LEU A 24 -2.68 3.20 12.48
N ILE A 25 -2.96 4.48 12.67
CA ILE A 25 -3.22 5.43 11.59
C ILE A 25 -2.04 6.39 11.46
N LYS A 26 -1.50 6.46 10.23
CA LYS A 26 -0.58 7.50 9.79
C LYS A 26 -1.38 8.57 9.03
N LYS A 27 -1.75 9.66 9.70
CA LYS A 27 -2.75 10.63 9.20
C LYS A 27 -2.28 11.47 8.01
N ASN A 28 -1.00 11.80 7.92
CA ASN A 28 -0.43 12.53 6.78
C ASN A 28 -0.59 11.77 5.47
N ASP A 29 -0.45 10.44 5.52
CA ASP A 29 -0.61 9.58 4.34
C ASP A 29 -2.01 8.94 4.25
N GLN A 30 -2.86 9.16 5.26
CA GLN A 30 -4.17 8.52 5.44
C GLN A 30 -4.13 6.99 5.38
N ILE A 31 -3.03 6.40 5.83
CA ILE A 31 -2.84 4.94 5.84
C ILE A 31 -3.26 4.38 7.21
N THR A 32 -3.98 3.26 7.21
CA THR A 32 -4.33 2.50 8.41
C THR A 32 -3.72 1.11 8.35
N TYR A 33 -2.91 0.77 9.33
CA TYR A 33 -2.33 -0.56 9.53
C TYR A 33 -3.13 -1.28 10.62
N ASN A 34 -3.43 -2.56 10.42
CA ASN A 34 -4.14 -3.38 11.40
C ASN A 34 -3.22 -4.50 11.87
N TYR A 35 -3.00 -4.60 13.18
CA TYR A 35 -2.14 -5.61 13.78
C TYR A 35 -2.93 -6.44 14.81
N PRO A 36 -2.67 -7.75 14.93
CA PRO A 36 -3.28 -8.56 15.97
C PRO A 36 -2.76 -8.17 17.36
N SER A 37 -3.54 -8.42 18.40
CA SER A 37 -3.22 -8.04 19.79
C SER A 37 -2.01 -8.76 20.40
N ASN A 38 -1.42 -9.73 19.71
CA ASN A 38 -0.22 -10.43 20.18
C ASN A 38 1.10 -9.79 19.73
N VAL A 39 1.06 -8.66 19.01
CA VAL A 39 2.26 -7.89 18.66
C VAL A 39 2.73 -7.04 19.84
N SER A 40 4.04 -6.75 19.90
CA SER A 40 4.60 -5.75 20.81
C SER A 40 4.74 -4.43 20.08
N ILE A 41 4.29 -3.33 20.69
CA ILE A 41 4.36 -1.98 20.10
C ILE A 41 5.20 -1.08 21.00
N THR A 42 6.19 -0.41 20.41
CA THR A 42 7.00 0.61 21.08
C THR A 42 6.89 1.94 20.34
N LEU A 43 6.49 3.00 21.05
CA LEU A 43 6.54 4.36 20.55
C LEU A 43 7.90 4.99 20.88
N ILE A 44 8.48 5.67 19.92
CA ILE A 44 9.78 6.34 20.02
C ILE A 44 9.58 7.80 19.65
N ASP A 45 9.99 8.71 20.53
CA ASP A 45 9.94 10.16 20.27
C ASP A 45 11.16 10.67 19.47
N ALA A 46 11.20 11.96 19.21
CA ALA A 46 12.25 12.60 18.42
C ALA A 46 13.63 12.53 19.10
N GLU A 47 13.65 12.48 20.44
CA GLU A 47 14.84 12.35 21.26
C GLU A 47 15.34 10.90 21.36
N GLY A 48 14.56 9.92 20.86
CA GLY A 48 14.88 8.51 20.90
C GLY A 48 14.44 7.81 22.19
N ASN A 49 13.64 8.46 23.05
CA ASN A 49 13.08 7.81 24.22
C ASN A 49 12.04 6.78 23.78
N ARG A 50 12.10 5.60 24.41
CA ARG A 50 11.28 4.44 24.04
C ARG A 50 10.19 4.23 25.09
N ARG A 51 8.94 4.16 24.65
CA ARG A 51 7.77 3.87 25.50
C ARG A 51 7.03 2.64 24.95
N PRO A 52 7.12 1.48 25.62
CA PRO A 52 6.27 0.34 25.33
C PRO A 52 4.79 0.73 25.48
N ILE A 53 3.94 0.29 24.56
CA ILE A 53 2.50 0.55 24.57
C ILE A 53 1.80 -0.72 25.06
N SER A 54 1.02 -0.61 26.14
CA SER A 54 0.24 -1.73 26.65
C SER A 54 -0.89 -2.10 25.69
N LYS A 55 -1.46 -3.30 25.87
CA LYS A 55 -2.58 -3.75 25.03
C LYS A 55 -3.87 -2.95 25.22
N ASP A 56 -3.99 -2.29 26.36
CA ASP A 56 -5.13 -1.46 26.70
C ASP A 56 -4.85 0.04 26.48
N ASP A 57 -3.65 0.38 25.99
CA ASP A 57 -3.25 1.76 25.76
C ASP A 57 -3.59 2.22 24.34
N ALA A 58 -4.08 3.44 24.24
CA ALA A 58 -4.21 4.19 23.00
C ALA A 58 -3.27 5.41 23.05
N PHE A 59 -2.86 5.91 21.90
CA PHE A 59 -2.12 7.16 21.83
C PHE A 59 -2.49 7.98 20.59
N ASP A 60 -2.28 9.28 20.73
CA ASP A 60 -2.43 10.26 19.67
C ASP A 60 -1.31 11.30 19.83
N VAL A 61 -0.37 11.29 18.90
CA VAL A 61 0.85 12.10 18.98
C VAL A 61 1.12 12.81 17.66
N THR A 62 1.68 14.02 17.75
CA THR A 62 2.04 14.85 16.59
C THR A 62 3.49 15.29 16.73
N GLY A 63 4.26 15.21 15.65
CA GLY A 63 5.70 15.47 15.62
C GLY A 63 6.47 14.28 15.06
N ASP A 64 7.78 14.26 15.23
CA ASP A 64 8.67 13.21 14.71
C ASP A 64 8.71 11.98 15.62
N TYR A 65 7.63 11.20 15.58
CA TYR A 65 7.51 9.91 16.24
C TYR A 65 7.79 8.74 15.30
N THR A 66 8.33 7.66 15.86
CA THR A 66 8.47 6.35 15.20
C THR A 66 7.75 5.29 16.03
N VAL A 67 7.05 4.38 15.36
CA VAL A 67 6.46 3.18 15.98
C VAL A 67 7.21 1.95 15.49
N GLU A 68 7.72 1.16 16.43
CA GLU A 68 8.27 -0.16 16.21
C GLU A 68 7.21 -1.21 16.56
N ILE A 69 6.87 -2.08 15.61
CA ILE A 69 5.95 -3.21 15.80
C ILE A 69 6.71 -4.52 15.64
N GLU A 70 6.83 -5.31 16.71
CA GLU A 70 7.41 -6.65 16.65
C GLU A 70 6.35 -7.66 16.20
N LEU A 71 6.58 -8.30 15.06
CA LEU A 71 5.65 -9.25 14.46
C LEU A 71 6.17 -10.68 14.67
N PRO A 72 5.34 -11.63 15.14
CA PRO A 72 5.80 -12.99 15.41
C PRO A 72 6.09 -13.82 14.14
N TRP A 73 5.78 -13.30 12.95
CA TRP A 73 5.98 -13.97 11.66
C TRP A 73 7.01 -13.28 10.75
N LYS A 74 7.75 -12.30 11.27
CA LYS A 74 8.76 -11.56 10.50
C LYS A 74 10.01 -11.37 11.34
N ASP A 75 11.17 -11.55 10.71
CA ASP A 75 12.45 -11.26 11.35
C ASP A 75 12.66 -9.73 11.43
N GLY A 76 12.62 -9.22 12.66
CA GLY A 76 12.79 -7.80 12.97
C GLY A 76 11.49 -6.98 12.96
N PRO A 77 11.52 -5.78 13.57
CA PRO A 77 10.33 -4.94 13.71
C PRO A 77 9.91 -4.30 12.39
N GLU A 78 8.62 -4.05 12.24
CA GLU A 78 8.09 -3.09 11.28
C GLU A 78 8.23 -1.67 11.84
N ILE A 79 8.64 -0.73 10.99
CA ILE A 79 8.92 0.66 11.38
C ILE A 79 7.93 1.57 10.68
N VAL A 80 7.13 2.30 11.45
CA VAL A 80 6.20 3.32 10.93
C VAL A 80 6.64 4.68 11.46
N LYS A 81 7.08 5.56 10.56
CA LYS A 81 7.48 6.92 10.89
C LYS A 81 6.37 7.90 10.59
N SER A 82 6.19 8.87 11.47
CA SER A 82 5.25 9.98 11.31
C SER A 82 5.74 11.04 10.31
N ASP A 83 7.05 11.22 10.17
CA ASP A 83 7.70 12.24 9.33
C ASP A 83 7.14 13.66 9.59
N GLY A 84 7.14 14.07 10.85
CA GLY A 84 6.55 15.33 11.34
C GLY A 84 5.02 15.36 11.39
N GLY A 85 4.38 14.25 11.01
CA GLY A 85 2.92 14.10 10.97
C GLY A 85 2.28 13.72 12.30
N ARG A 86 1.11 13.09 12.21
CA ARG A 86 0.31 12.60 13.35
C ARG A 86 0.15 11.10 13.28
N LEU A 87 0.44 10.41 14.38
CA LEU A 87 0.21 8.98 14.57
C LEU A 87 -0.85 8.75 15.64
N GLU A 88 -1.84 7.93 15.31
CA GLU A 88 -2.88 7.50 16.23
C GLU A 88 -2.87 5.98 16.34
N LEU A 89 -2.95 5.45 17.56
CA LEU A 89 -3.20 4.04 17.82
C LEU A 89 -4.45 3.88 18.66
N PHE A 90 -5.36 3.03 18.22
CA PHE A 90 -6.57 2.66 18.93
C PHE A 90 -6.77 1.15 18.91
N ILE A 91 -7.45 0.67 19.94
CA ILE A 91 -7.90 -0.71 20.06
C ILE A 91 -9.24 -0.77 19.35
N LEU A 92 -9.34 -1.63 18.34
CA LEU A 92 -10.61 -1.85 17.66
C LEU A 92 -11.50 -2.70 18.57
N PRO A 93 -12.67 -2.21 19.00
CA PRO A 93 -13.62 -3.02 19.73
C PRO A 93 -14.02 -4.25 18.90
N GLU A 94 -14.15 -5.41 19.53
CA GLU A 94 -14.53 -6.66 18.85
C GLU A 94 -15.77 -6.50 17.97
N ALA A 95 -16.77 -5.74 18.45
CA ALA A 95 -17.99 -5.44 17.70
C ALA A 95 -17.73 -4.66 16.39
N GLU A 96 -16.77 -3.74 16.40
CA GLU A 96 -16.40 -2.98 15.20
C GLU A 96 -15.64 -3.84 14.21
N GLN A 97 -14.78 -4.74 14.71
CA GLN A 97 -14.12 -5.73 13.89
C GLN A 97 -15.12 -6.69 13.25
N GLN A 98 -16.07 -7.23 14.02
CA GLN A 98 -17.11 -8.11 13.51
C GLN A 98 -17.95 -7.40 12.44
N ARG A 99 -18.27 -6.11 12.62
CA ARG A 99 -18.94 -5.30 11.60
C ARG A 99 -18.09 -5.11 10.35
N ARG A 100 -16.79 -4.87 10.49
CA ARG A 100 -15.86 -4.76 9.36
C ARG A 100 -15.74 -6.07 8.60
N ASN A 101 -15.54 -7.18 9.31
CA ASN A 101 -15.44 -8.51 8.71
C ASN A 101 -16.76 -8.88 8.02
N ALA A 102 -17.91 -8.62 8.66
CA ALA A 102 -19.22 -8.82 8.04
C ALA A 102 -19.44 -7.92 6.81
N TRP A 103 -18.98 -6.67 6.86
CA TRP A 103 -18.99 -5.75 5.72
C TRP A 103 -18.09 -6.24 4.57
N TYR A 104 -16.92 -6.78 4.87
CA TYR A 104 -16.02 -7.37 3.87
C TYR A 104 -16.62 -8.64 3.26
N GLU A 105 -17.19 -9.53 4.07
CA GLU A 105 -17.84 -10.76 3.61
C GLU A 105 -19.09 -10.49 2.77
N THR A 106 -19.88 -9.47 3.13
CA THR A 106 -21.06 -9.07 2.33
C THR A 106 -20.69 -8.42 0.99
N ARG A 107 -19.50 -7.84 0.87
CA ARG A 107 -19.03 -7.16 -0.35
C ARG A 107 -18.11 -7.98 -1.24
N LYS A 108 -17.80 -9.22 -0.89
CA LYS A 108 -17.01 -10.14 -1.74
C LYS A 108 -17.61 -10.36 -3.15
N SER A 109 -18.87 -10.01 -3.34
CA SER A 109 -19.58 -10.12 -4.62
C SER A 109 -20.06 -8.77 -5.18
N GLU A 110 -19.81 -7.65 -4.49
CA GLU A 110 -20.22 -6.34 -4.98
C GLU A 110 -19.18 -5.80 -5.95
N GLU A 111 -19.63 -5.41 -7.13
CA GLU A 111 -18.77 -4.73 -8.10
C GLU A 111 -18.25 -3.41 -7.51
N VAL A 112 -16.95 -3.19 -7.62
CA VAL A 112 -16.30 -1.97 -7.15
C VAL A 112 -15.85 -1.16 -8.35
N THR A 113 -16.28 0.10 -8.43
CA THR A 113 -15.74 1.03 -9.43
C THR A 113 -14.60 1.82 -8.83
N TYR A 114 -13.39 1.66 -9.38
CA TYR A 114 -12.22 2.44 -9.02
C TYR A 114 -11.70 3.18 -10.25
N ASN A 115 -11.68 4.50 -10.15
CA ASN A 115 -11.19 5.42 -11.18
C ASN A 115 -11.75 5.18 -12.60
N GLY A 116 -13.03 4.81 -12.69
CA GLY A 116 -13.74 4.58 -13.95
C GLY A 116 -13.64 3.15 -14.50
N LYS A 117 -12.94 2.25 -13.81
CA LYS A 117 -12.93 0.82 -14.12
C LYS A 117 -13.71 0.05 -13.07
N THR A 118 -14.58 -0.86 -13.51
CA THR A 118 -15.35 -1.75 -12.64
C THR A 118 -14.62 -3.07 -12.44
N TYR A 119 -14.53 -3.50 -11.20
CA TYR A 119 -13.93 -4.76 -10.76
C TYR A 119 -15.03 -5.64 -10.17
N ALA A 120 -14.97 -6.93 -10.42
CA ALA A 120 -16.01 -7.87 -10.00
C ALA A 120 -16.24 -7.88 -8.48
N ASN A 121 -15.18 -7.61 -7.71
CA ASN A 121 -15.19 -7.54 -6.26
C ASN A 121 -13.94 -6.81 -5.73
N PRO A 122 -13.87 -6.49 -4.42
CA PRO A 122 -12.69 -5.91 -3.79
C PRO A 122 -11.41 -6.72 -3.97
N GLU A 123 -11.48 -8.06 -3.92
CA GLU A 123 -10.32 -8.93 -4.11
C GLU A 123 -9.71 -8.81 -5.52
N ALA A 124 -10.55 -8.68 -6.56
CA ALA A 124 -10.11 -8.45 -7.92
C ALA A 124 -9.49 -7.05 -8.10
N LEU A 125 -9.95 -6.06 -7.33
CA LEU A 125 -9.30 -4.75 -7.27
C LEU A 125 -7.93 -4.87 -6.60
N ASP A 126 -7.85 -5.52 -5.44
CA ASP A 126 -6.59 -5.71 -4.70
C ASP A 126 -5.56 -6.48 -5.52
N ALA A 127 -5.97 -7.58 -6.17
CA ALA A 127 -5.11 -8.35 -7.06
C ALA A 127 -4.63 -7.52 -8.26
N ALA A 128 -5.47 -6.64 -8.80
CA ALA A 128 -5.09 -5.74 -9.88
C ALA A 128 -4.14 -4.62 -9.41
N MET A 129 -4.27 -4.14 -8.17
CA MET A 129 -3.35 -3.17 -7.57
C MET A 129 -2.01 -3.80 -7.20
N ALA A 130 -2.00 -5.08 -6.80
CA ALA A 130 -0.78 -5.83 -6.52
C ALA A 130 -0.01 -6.22 -7.80
N ALA A 131 -0.68 -6.28 -8.95
CA ALA A 131 -0.05 -6.66 -10.21
C ALA A 131 0.80 -5.51 -10.77
N LYS A 132 2.11 -5.76 -10.93
CA LYS A 132 3.03 -4.78 -11.54
C LYS A 132 2.60 -4.47 -12.98
N PRO A 133 2.38 -3.19 -13.34
CA PRO A 133 2.09 -2.84 -14.72
C PRO A 133 3.24 -3.24 -15.65
N VAL A 134 2.90 -3.80 -16.80
CA VAL A 134 3.88 -4.22 -17.81
C VAL A 134 3.80 -3.30 -19.02
N ALA A 135 4.94 -3.00 -19.65
CA ALA A 135 4.96 -2.21 -20.87
C ALA A 135 4.37 -3.03 -22.02
N VAL A 136 3.26 -2.55 -22.60
CA VAL A 136 2.58 -3.21 -23.73
C VAL A 136 3.02 -2.64 -25.08
N LYS A 137 3.51 -1.38 -25.11
CA LYS A 137 4.04 -0.76 -26.32
C LYS A 137 5.16 0.21 -25.97
N LYS A 138 6.26 0.13 -26.73
CA LYS A 138 7.36 1.09 -26.72
C LYS A 138 7.57 1.61 -28.14
N THR A 139 7.62 2.92 -28.29
CA THR A 139 7.89 3.57 -29.58
C THR A 139 8.96 4.63 -29.38
N ILE A 140 10.02 4.57 -30.19
CA ILE A 140 11.09 5.56 -30.24
C ILE A 140 11.07 6.17 -31.63
N THR A 141 11.09 7.50 -31.71
CA THR A 141 11.10 8.25 -32.96
C THR A 141 12.17 9.32 -32.90
N LYS A 142 12.70 9.77 -34.05
CA LYS A 142 13.63 10.89 -34.06
C LYS A 142 12.90 12.18 -33.67
N SER A 143 13.57 13.08 -32.95
CA SER A 143 13.01 14.40 -32.66
C SER A 143 13.24 15.35 -33.83
N ASP A 144 12.16 15.93 -34.35
CA ASP A 144 12.22 16.97 -35.38
C ASP A 144 12.68 18.32 -34.79
N LEU A 145 12.38 18.56 -33.51
CA LEU A 145 12.73 19.82 -32.82
C LEU A 145 14.19 19.84 -32.35
N ASN A 146 14.71 18.69 -31.93
CA ASN A 146 16.07 18.54 -31.40
C ASN A 146 16.85 17.51 -32.26
N PRO A 147 17.45 17.92 -33.39
CA PRO A 147 18.19 17.02 -34.27
C PRO A 147 19.27 16.22 -33.53
N GLY A 148 19.38 14.94 -33.85
CA GLY A 148 20.32 14.02 -33.18
C GLY A 148 19.80 13.45 -31.86
N THR A 149 18.54 13.68 -31.51
CA THR A 149 17.88 13.06 -30.34
C THR A 149 16.61 12.29 -30.73
N TYR A 150 16.08 11.54 -29.78
CA TYR A 150 14.89 10.71 -29.91
C TYR A 150 13.78 11.14 -28.93
N ASN A 151 12.53 10.91 -29.33
CA ASN A 151 11.33 10.96 -28.50
C ASN A 151 10.91 9.53 -28.11
N LEU A 152 10.22 9.42 -26.98
CA LEU A 152 9.74 8.15 -26.42
C LEU A 152 8.22 8.19 -26.20
N SER A 153 7.54 7.10 -26.54
CA SER A 153 6.18 6.80 -26.07
C SER A 153 6.14 5.40 -25.49
N LEU A 154 5.80 5.29 -24.20
CA LEU A 154 5.54 4.04 -23.50
C LEU A 154 4.06 3.93 -23.16
N VAL A 155 3.49 2.75 -23.39
CA VAL A 155 2.12 2.40 -22.98
C VAL A 155 2.22 1.15 -22.12
N PHE A 156 1.54 1.16 -20.97
CA PHE A 156 1.50 0.06 -20.01
C PHE A 156 0.11 -0.59 -19.95
N SER A 157 0.04 -1.80 -19.39
CA SER A 157 -1.18 -2.61 -19.28
C SER A 157 -2.30 -1.97 -18.44
N ASN A 158 -1.97 -1.00 -17.59
CA ASN A 158 -2.89 -0.23 -16.75
C ASN A 158 -3.33 1.10 -17.40
N ASN A 159 -3.23 1.21 -18.72
CA ASN A 159 -3.51 2.44 -19.49
C ASN A 159 -2.65 3.65 -19.10
N LEU A 160 -1.53 3.44 -18.40
CA LEU A 160 -0.53 4.48 -18.23
C LEU A 160 0.18 4.71 -19.56
N ILE A 161 0.24 5.97 -19.98
CA ILE A 161 0.97 6.43 -21.14
C ILE A 161 1.99 7.45 -20.66
N VAL A 162 3.26 7.22 -20.97
CA VAL A 162 4.35 8.16 -20.70
C VAL A 162 4.98 8.58 -22.02
N ARG A 163 5.11 9.88 -22.23
CA ARG A 163 5.74 10.46 -23.41
C ARG A 163 6.88 11.38 -23.02
N TYR A 164 8.01 11.21 -23.70
CA TYR A 164 9.10 12.18 -23.71
C TYR A 164 9.13 12.79 -25.10
N ASP A 165 8.77 14.06 -25.20
CA ASP A 165 8.74 14.82 -26.44
C ASP A 165 9.67 16.02 -26.29
N SER A 166 10.82 15.98 -26.98
CA SER A 166 11.77 17.09 -27.13
C SER A 166 12.21 17.77 -25.82
N GLY A 167 12.60 16.98 -24.81
CA GLY A 167 13.06 17.53 -23.53
C GLY A 167 12.01 17.52 -22.43
N LYS A 168 10.73 17.30 -22.78
CA LYS A 168 9.63 17.36 -21.82
C LYS A 168 8.97 16.00 -21.65
N ILE A 169 8.86 15.56 -20.41
CA ILE A 169 8.09 14.38 -20.05
C ILE A 169 6.63 14.76 -19.73
N SER A 170 5.71 13.89 -20.12
CA SER A 170 4.29 13.99 -19.83
C SER A 170 3.73 12.59 -19.60
N ALA A 171 2.76 12.48 -18.71
CA ALA A 171 2.14 11.21 -18.39
C ALA A 171 0.63 11.36 -18.23
N TRP A 172 -0.10 10.34 -18.65
CA TRP A 172 -1.54 10.23 -18.47
C TRP A 172 -1.91 8.80 -18.11
N GLN A 173 -2.92 8.65 -17.26
CA GLN A 173 -3.49 7.35 -16.95
C GLN A 173 -5.01 7.47 -16.97
N ASN A 174 -5.67 6.57 -17.70
CA ASN A 174 -7.13 6.60 -17.89
C ASN A 174 -7.63 7.99 -18.36
N GLY A 175 -6.88 8.63 -19.26
CA GLY A 175 -7.22 9.95 -19.81
C GLY A 175 -6.96 11.15 -18.88
N LYS A 176 -6.53 10.92 -17.63
CA LYS A 176 -6.18 11.99 -16.69
C LYS A 176 -4.68 12.27 -16.72
N THR A 177 -4.29 13.54 -16.78
CA THR A 177 -2.88 13.94 -16.68
C THR A 177 -2.35 13.66 -15.28
N LEU A 178 -1.15 13.08 -15.21
CA LEU A 178 -0.44 12.79 -13.96
C LEU A 178 0.65 13.84 -13.72
N ASN A 179 0.93 14.11 -12.45
CA ASN A 179 2.05 14.95 -12.08
C ASN A 179 3.36 14.17 -12.26
N VAL A 180 4.34 14.79 -12.92
CA VAL A 180 5.68 14.23 -13.12
C VAL A 180 6.66 15.04 -12.27
N LYS A 181 7.29 14.39 -11.29
CA LYS A 181 8.32 15.03 -10.46
C LYS A 181 9.68 14.87 -11.14
N GLY A 182 10.28 15.99 -11.52
CA GLY A 182 11.50 15.99 -12.33
C GLY A 182 11.23 15.38 -13.71
N ASN A 183 12.18 14.56 -14.20
CA ASN A 183 12.08 13.95 -15.53
C ASN A 183 11.72 12.46 -15.52
N TYR A 184 11.52 11.87 -14.33
CA TYR A 184 11.67 10.41 -14.17
C TYR A 184 10.63 9.77 -13.23
N LEU A 185 9.94 10.55 -12.41
CA LEU A 185 9.06 10.03 -11.37
C LEU A 185 7.60 10.36 -11.69
N VAL A 186 6.81 9.32 -11.94
CA VAL A 186 5.38 9.44 -12.24
C VAL A 186 4.61 8.73 -11.14
N GLN A 187 3.83 9.48 -10.37
CA GLN A 187 2.91 8.90 -9.39
C GLN A 187 1.69 8.33 -10.13
N THR A 188 1.50 7.01 -10.08
CA THR A 188 0.37 6.29 -10.67
C THR A 188 -0.56 5.80 -9.56
N LEU A 189 -1.68 5.18 -9.95
CA LEU A 189 -2.63 4.58 -9.01
C LEU A 189 -2.05 3.35 -8.31
N GLU A 190 -1.25 2.58 -9.03
CA GLU A 190 -0.64 1.33 -8.58
C GLU A 190 0.71 1.55 -7.88
N GLY A 191 1.25 2.77 -7.86
CA GLY A 191 2.51 3.07 -7.20
C GLY A 191 3.34 4.14 -7.91
N LEU A 192 4.63 4.14 -7.63
CA LEU A 192 5.59 5.07 -8.23
C LEU A 192 6.28 4.42 -9.42
N LEU A 193 6.07 4.96 -10.62
CA LEU A 193 6.89 4.63 -11.78
C LEU A 193 8.17 5.46 -11.74
N LYS A 194 9.32 4.77 -11.75
CA LYS A 194 10.64 5.34 -12.02
C LYS A 194 11.04 5.00 -13.45
N LEU A 195 11.19 6.02 -14.29
CA LEU A 195 11.56 5.91 -15.70
C LEU A 195 12.93 6.55 -15.91
N SER A 196 13.76 6.00 -16.79
CA SER A 196 14.96 6.65 -17.32
C SER A 196 14.97 6.54 -18.84
N PHE A 197 15.34 7.62 -19.52
CA PHE A 197 15.42 7.69 -20.98
C PHE A 197 16.61 8.57 -21.37
N GLU A 198 17.50 8.03 -22.20
CA GLU A 198 18.64 8.78 -22.78
C GLU A 198 18.28 9.23 -24.21
N PRO A 199 17.98 10.53 -24.43
CA PRO A 199 17.49 11.01 -25.71
C PRO A 199 18.49 10.87 -26.87
N LYS A 200 19.80 10.79 -26.60
CA LYS A 200 20.81 10.64 -27.68
C LYS A 200 20.87 9.22 -28.22
N THR A 201 20.64 8.22 -27.38
CA THR A 201 20.78 6.80 -27.74
C THR A 201 19.44 6.10 -27.92
N GLY A 202 18.37 6.62 -27.31
CA GLY A 202 17.08 5.95 -27.24
C GLY A 202 17.02 4.86 -26.16
N GLU A 203 18.07 4.68 -25.37
CA GLU A 203 18.05 3.72 -24.25
C GLU A 203 16.99 4.09 -23.23
N THR A 204 16.28 3.09 -22.71
CA THR A 204 15.13 3.31 -21.81
C THR A 204 15.04 2.20 -20.78
N TRP A 205 14.81 2.59 -19.52
CA TRP A 205 14.65 1.70 -18.38
C TRP A 205 13.45 2.14 -17.54
N TRP A 206 12.74 1.20 -16.92
CA TRP A 206 11.65 1.54 -16.00
C TRP A 206 11.49 0.51 -14.89
N VAL A 207 10.95 0.95 -13.76
CA VAL A 207 10.55 0.10 -12.64
C VAL A 207 9.34 0.69 -11.91
N PHE A 208 8.45 -0.18 -11.45
CA PHE A 208 7.36 0.18 -10.55
C PHE A 208 7.72 -0.18 -9.11
N GLU A 209 7.57 0.80 -8.22
CA GLU A 209 7.54 0.61 -6.77
C GLU A 209 6.07 0.61 -6.33
N ILE A 210 5.61 -0.53 -5.84
CA ILE A 210 4.24 -0.83 -5.41
C ILE A 210 4.28 -1.12 -3.92
#